data_AF-A0A0P7Z0B6-F1
#
_entry.id   AF-A0A0P7Z0B6-F1
#
_cell.length_a   1.000
_cell.length_b   1.000
_cell.length_c   1.000
_cell.angle_alpha   90.00
_cell.angle_beta   90.00
_cell.angle_gamma   90.00
#
_symmetry.space_group_name_H-M   'P 1'
#
loop_
_entity.id
_entity.type
_entity.pdbx_description
1 polymer ?
#
loop_
_entity_poly.entity_id
_entity_poly.type
_entity_poly.pdbx_seq_one_letter_code
_entity_poly.pdbx_strand_id
1 'polypeptide(L)' 'MTRRALLRRVVAALALVAAAFGSALFWGEGNLEAGELWPNLLVAAIGLAVLHFRWRAQERRALTPRRIRDTFE' A
#
# COMPACT_ATOMS: atom_id res chain seq x y z
N MET A 1 15.86 4.94 -4.76
CA MET A 1 15.04 3.92 -4.05
C MET A 1 15.81 2.63 -3.98
N THR A 2 15.96 2.02 -2.81
CA THR A 2 16.65 0.74 -2.66
C THR A 2 15.80 -0.39 -3.23
N ARG A 3 16.40 -1.42 -3.86
CA ARG A 3 15.69 -2.58 -4.47
C ARG A 3 14.68 -3.22 -3.52
N ARG A 4 15.00 -3.28 -2.22
CA ARG A 4 14.10 -3.80 -1.16
C ARG A 4 12.83 -2.97 -0.96
N ALA A 5 12.90 -1.64 -1.11
CA ALA A 5 11.75 -0.77 -0.99
C ALA A 5 10.78 -0.96 -2.15
N LEU A 6 11.29 -1.07 -3.39
CA LEU A 6 10.46 -1.37 -4.57
C LEU A 6 9.73 -2.71 -4.39
N LEU A 7 10.44 -3.75 -3.95
CA LEU A 7 9.88 -5.09 -3.78
C LEU A 7 8.75 -5.11 -2.74
N ARG A 8 8.91 -4.40 -1.61
CA ARG A 8 7.84 -4.25 -0.61
C ARG A 8 6.60 -3.55 -1.15
N ARG A 9 6.78 -2.55 -2.02
CA ARG A 9 5.67 -1.82 -2.66
C ARG A 9 4.89 -2.73 -3.61
N VAL A 10 5.61 -3.49 -4.43
CA VAL A 10 5.01 -4.47 -5.36
C VAL A 10 4.26 -5.56 -4.61
N VAL A 11 4.86 -6.15 -3.57
CA VAL A 11 4.20 -7.18 -2.75
C VAL A 11 2.92 -6.65 -2.11
N ALA A 12 2.94 -5.43 -1.56
CA ALA A 12 1.74 -4.84 -0.98
C ALA A 12 0.65 -4.57 -2.02
N ALA A 13 1.02 -4.10 -3.22
CA ALA A 13 0.06 -3.89 -4.31
C ALA A 13 -0.57 -5.22 -4.76
N LEU A 14 0.24 -6.26 -4.93
CA LEU A 14 -0.24 -7.60 -5.27
C LEU A 14 -1.16 -8.17 -4.18
N ALA A 15 -0.81 -7.98 -2.90
CA ALA A 15 -1.65 -8.42 -1.79
C ALA A 15 -3.01 -7.70 -1.76
N LEU A 16 -3.05 -6.40 -2.02
CA LEU A 16 -4.30 -5.63 -2.08
C LEU A 16 -5.18 -6.05 -3.27
N VAL A 17 -4.57 -6.32 -4.42
CA VAL A 17 -5.30 -6.84 -5.59
C VAL A 17 -5.84 -8.24 -5.30
N ALA A 18 -5.01 -9.15 -4.79
CA ALA A 18 -5.44 -10.50 -4.43
C ALA A 18 -6.56 -10.49 -3.38
N ALA A 19 -6.51 -9.58 -2.40
CA ALA A 19 -7.57 -9.42 -1.41
C ALA A 19 -8.86 -8.89 -2.03
N ALA A 20 -8.80 -7.93 -2.96
CA ALA A 20 -9.98 -7.40 -3.63
C ALA A 20 -10.71 -8.46 -4.46
N PHE A 21 -9.97 -9.22 -5.27
CA PHE A 21 -10.52 -10.31 -6.07
C PHE A 21 -10.96 -11.50 -5.20
N GLY A 22 -10.15 -11.87 -4.22
CA GLY A 22 -10.45 -12.98 -3.30
C GLY A 22 -11.69 -12.71 -2.45
N SER A 23 -11.85 -11.49 -1.94
CA SER A 23 -13.05 -11.06 -1.21
C SER A 23 -14.28 -11.12 -2.11
N ALA A 24 -14.22 -10.53 -3.30
CA ALA A 24 -15.34 -10.56 -4.25
C ALA A 24 -15.74 -11.99 -4.64
N LEU A 25 -14.78 -12.88 -4.92
CA LEU A 25 -15.06 -14.28 -5.24
C LEU A 25 -15.62 -15.07 -4.04
N PHE A 26 -15.10 -14.82 -2.84
CA PHE A 26 -15.51 -15.53 -1.64
C PHE A 26 -16.95 -15.20 -1.24
N TRP A 27 -17.33 -13.92 -1.32
CA TRP A 27 -18.67 -13.46 -0.95
C TRP A 27 -19.69 -13.59 -2.09
N GLY A 28 -19.25 -13.45 -3.34
CA GLY A 28 -20.11 -13.62 -4.53
C GLY A 28 -20.35 -15.07 -4.95
N GLU A 29 -20.11 -16.05 -4.06
CA GLU A 29 -20.28 -17.49 -4.32
C GLU A 29 -19.58 -17.99 -5.61
N GLY A 30 -18.44 -17.39 -5.96
CA GLY A 30 -17.69 -17.69 -7.18
C GLY A 30 -18.15 -16.94 -8.44
N ASN A 31 -19.21 -16.13 -8.37
CA ASN A 31 -19.59 -15.20 -9.42
C ASN A 31 -18.94 -13.83 -9.19
N LEU A 32 -18.25 -13.33 -10.22
CA LEU A 32 -17.66 -12.00 -10.21
C LEU A 32 -18.67 -11.00 -10.77
N GLU A 33 -19.54 -10.48 -9.90
CA GLU A 33 -20.43 -9.38 -10.28
C GLU A 33 -19.68 -8.04 -10.24
N ALA A 34 -19.81 -7.26 -11.32
CA ALA A 34 -19.16 -5.96 -11.44
C ALA A 34 -19.58 -4.98 -10.31
N GLY A 35 -20.80 -5.14 -9.78
CA GLY A 35 -21.33 -4.36 -8.67
C GLY A 35 -20.58 -4.57 -7.35
N GLU A 36 -20.10 -5.79 -7.08
CA GLU A 36 -19.35 -6.14 -5.86
C GLU A 36 -17.84 -5.95 -6.02
N LEU A 37 -17.34 -6.04 -7.26
CA LEU A 37 -15.93 -5.85 -7.57
C LEU A 37 -15.51 -4.38 -7.38
N TRP A 38 -16.34 -3.44 -7.84
CA TRP A 38 -16.04 -2.01 -7.81
C TRP A 38 -15.76 -1.45 -6.39
N PRO A 39 -16.58 -1.71 -5.36
CA PRO A 39 -16.29 -1.27 -4.00
C PRO A 39 -15.03 -1.92 -3.42
N ASN A 40 -14.77 -3.21 -3.70
CA ASN A 40 -13.54 -3.88 -3.27
C ASN A 40 -12.29 -3.26 -3.91
N LEU A 41 -12.35 -2.90 -5.20
CA LEU A 41 -11.28 -2.18 -5.90
C LEU A 41 -11.05 -0.79 -5.33
N LEU A 42 -12.11 -0.05 -4.99
CA LEU A 42 -12.01 1.26 -4.34
C LEU A 42 -11.30 1.16 -2.98
N VAL A 43 -11.68 0.18 -2.15
CA VAL A 43 -11.03 -0.05 -0.84
C VAL A 43 -9.55 -0.40 -1.03
N ALA A 44 -9.22 -1.26 -1.99
CA ALA A 44 -7.84 -1.59 -2.31
C ALA A 44 -7.03 -0.37 -2.79
N ALA A 45 -7.63 0.49 -3.63
CA ALA A 45 -7.01 1.73 -4.10
C ALA A 45 -6.75 2.72 -2.94
N ILE A 46 -7.71 2.88 -2.03
CA ILE A 46 -7.56 3.71 -0.83
C ILE A 46 -6.44 3.15 0.06
N GLY A 47 -6.43 1.84 0.31
CA GLY A 47 -5.37 1.17 1.08
C GLY A 47 -3.98 1.39 0.48
N LEU A 48 -3.87 1.30 -0.84
CA LEU A 48 -2.63 1.57 -1.57
C LEU A 48 -2.22 3.04 -1.46
N ALA A 49 -3.15 3.98 -1.59
CA ALA A 49 -2.90 5.41 -1.44
C ALA A 49 -2.39 5.74 -0.03
N VAL A 50 -3.07 5.24 1.02
CA VAL A 50 -2.65 5.42 2.41
C VAL A 50 -1.25 4.85 2.63
N LEU A 51 -0.97 3.66 2.12
CA LEU A 51 0.33 3.03 2.26
C LEU A 51 1.43 3.82 1.53
N HIS A 52 1.13 4.35 0.34
CA HIS A 52 2.00 5.25 -0.40
C HIS A 52 2.34 6.51 0.39
N PHE A 53 1.33 7.21 0.93
CA PHE A 53 1.55 8.40 1.75
C PHE A 53 2.34 8.09 3.02
N ARG A 54 2.06 6.95 3.67
CA ARG A 54 2.80 6.51 4.86
C ARG A 54 4.27 6.25 4.55
N TRP A 55 4.59 5.59 3.44
CA TRP A 55 5.98 5.41 3.01
C TRP A 55 6.66 6.75 2.71
N ARG A 56 5.96 7.67 2.03
CA ARG A 56 6.50 9.00 1.75
C ARG A 56 6.76 9.79 3.04
N ALA A 57 5.89 9.69 4.03
CA ALA A 57 6.09 10.30 5.34
C ALA A 57 7.28 9.69 6.10
N GLN A 58 7.45 8.36 6.03
CA GLN A 58 8.59 7.67 6.63
C GLN A 58 9.91 8.01 5.93
N GLU A 59 9.93 8.10 4.61
CA GLU A 59 11.12 8.54 3.84
C GLU A 59 11.53 9.96 4.24
N ARG A 60 10.57 10.89 4.41
CA ARG A 60 10.86 12.24 4.91
C ARG A 60 11.46 12.22 6.31
N ARG A 61 10.90 11.43 7.23
CA ARG A 61 11.41 11.27 8.61
C ARG A 61 12.78 10.61 8.67
N ALA A 62 13.09 9.69 7.74
CA ALA A 62 14.39 9.00 7.67
C ALA A 62 15.51 9.88 7.09
N LEU A 63 15.18 10.99 6.41
CA LEU A 63 16.14 12.02 5.98
C LEU A 63 16.43 13.07 7.07
N THR A 64 15.49 13.27 8.00
CA THR A 64 15.64 14.19 9.14
C THR A 64 16.55 13.73 10.31
N PRO A 65 16.94 12.46 10.54
CA PRO A 65 17.64 12.06 11.78
C PRO A 65 19.12 12.49 11.83
N ARG A 66 19.71 12.94 10.73
CA ARG A 66 21.12 13.39 10.71
C ARG A 66 21.32 14.86 11.08
N ARG A 67 20.29 15.71 10.97
CA ARG A 67 20.49 17.16 11.16
C ARG A 67 20.53 17.61 12.63
N ILE A 68 20.11 16.76 13.56
CA ILE A 68 20.08 17.10 15.00
C ILE A 68 21.43 16.78 15.68
N ARG A 69 22.28 15.95 15.07
CA ARG A 69 23.57 15.56 15.68
C ARG A 69 24.71 16.53 15.37
N ASP A 70 24.62 17.34 14.31
CA ASP A 70 25.69 18.24 13.88
C ASP A 70 25.56 19.69 14.42
N THR A 71 24.64 19.95 15.37
CA THR A 71 24.49 21.31 15.97
C THR A 71 25.03 21.40 17.39
N PHE A 72 25.62 20.32 17.92
CA PHE A 72 26.21 20.27 19.26
C PHE A 72 27.54 19.52 19.25
N GLU A 73 28.54 20.03 18.53
CA GLU A 73 29.97 19.83 18.85
C GLU A 73 30.70 21.17 18.70
#